data_AF-K5WGZ9-F1
#
_entry.id   AF-K5WGZ9-F1
#
_cell.length_a   1.000
_cell.length_b   1.000
_cell.length_c   1.000
_cell.angle_alpha   90.00
_cell.angle_beta   90.00
_cell.angle_gamma   90.00
#
_symmetry.space_group_name_H-M   'P 1'
#
loop_
_entity.id
_entity.type
_entity.pdbx_description
1 polymer ?
#
loop_
_entity_poly.entity_id
_entity_poly.type
_entity_poly.pdbx_seq_one_letter_code
_entity_poly.pdbx_strand_id
1 'polypeptide(L)'
;MSTTELPQKLGEGSDLQDRISFPTFADCPQLRDYNDDRYFTSSGSYLRHWCFLGEITGIATFSRLVLDVKDTASREDTRVACYDNDGGMSFMRRARPPKVGDTVAVLYAQTKAFLDGSIGIRVE
;
A
#
# COMPACT_ATOMS: atom_id res chain seq x y z
N MET A 1 -13.23 -18.57 41.38
CA MET A 1 -13.84 -17.46 40.63
C MET A 1 -12.84 -17.07 39.55
N SER A 2 -13.12 -17.43 38.30
CA SER A 2 -12.21 -17.21 37.17
C SER A 2 -12.66 -15.92 36.48
N THR A 3 -11.79 -14.91 36.49
CA THR A 3 -12.05 -13.62 35.86
C THR A 3 -11.88 -13.80 34.35
N THR A 4 -12.99 -13.80 33.61
CA THR A 4 -12.97 -13.71 32.16
C THR A 4 -12.54 -12.29 31.79
N GLU A 5 -11.26 -12.10 31.45
CA GLU A 5 -10.80 -10.85 30.83
C GLU A 5 -11.44 -10.75 29.45
N LEU A 6 -12.29 -9.74 29.25
CA LEU A 6 -12.81 -9.38 27.93
C LEU A 6 -11.63 -8.91 27.07
N PRO A 7 -11.53 -9.34 25.79
CA PRO A 7 -10.42 -8.97 24.93
C PRO A 7 -10.33 -7.45 24.85
N GLN A 8 -9.13 -6.94 25.16
CA GLN A 8 -8.79 -5.52 25.09
C GLN A 8 -9.13 -5.02 23.69
N LYS A 9 -10.21 -4.23 23.57
CA LYS A 9 -10.60 -3.57 22.32
C LYS A 9 -9.46 -2.60 21.98
N LEU A 10 -8.62 -2.97 21.01
CA LEU A 10 -7.63 -2.07 20.44
C LEU A 10 -8.35 -0.76 20.07
N GLY A 11 -7.72 0.39 20.37
CA GLY A 11 -8.38 1.70 20.24
C GLY A 11 -9.02 1.87 18.87
N GLU A 12 -10.21 2.48 18.81
CA GLU A 12 -11.07 2.61 17.62
C GLU A 12 -10.41 3.29 16.40
N GLY A 13 -9.14 3.71 16.49
CA GLY A 13 -8.34 4.28 15.40
C GLY A 13 -7.01 3.57 15.12
N SER A 14 -6.81 2.32 15.55
CA SER A 14 -5.55 1.56 15.29
C SER A 14 -5.78 0.15 14.76
N ASP A 15 -6.97 -0.12 14.20
CA ASP A 15 -7.23 -1.40 13.56
C ASP A 15 -6.58 -1.46 12.18
N LEU A 16 -5.34 -1.95 12.11
CA LEU A 16 -4.62 -2.20 10.86
C LEU A 16 -5.27 -3.30 10.00
N GLN A 17 -6.32 -3.97 10.51
CA GLN A 17 -7.11 -4.94 9.75
C GLN A 17 -8.36 -4.32 9.11
N ASP A 18 -8.67 -3.04 9.37
CA ASP A 18 -9.74 -2.33 8.66
C ASP A 18 -9.41 -2.28 7.16
N ARG A 19 -10.13 -3.07 6.37
CA ARG A 19 -9.89 -3.20 4.93
C ARG A 19 -10.33 -2.00 4.11
N ILE A 20 -11.01 -1.04 4.71
CA ILE A 20 -11.29 0.25 4.08
C ILE A 20 -10.09 1.18 4.27
N SER A 21 -9.62 1.36 5.50
CA SER A 21 -8.47 2.25 5.79
C SER A 21 -7.13 1.63 5.36
N PHE A 22 -7.00 0.31 5.45
CA PHE A 22 -5.81 -0.48 5.11
C PHE A 22 -6.17 -1.61 4.11
N PRO A 23 -6.50 -1.24 2.86
CA PRO A 23 -6.94 -2.20 1.85
C PRO A 23 -5.84 -3.20 1.50
N THR A 24 -6.25 -4.38 1.05
CA THR A 24 -5.36 -5.30 0.32
C THR A 24 -5.02 -4.71 -1.06
N PHE A 25 -4.10 -5.32 -1.80
CA PHE A 25 -3.81 -4.86 -3.15
C PHE A 25 -5.05 -4.93 -4.06
N ALA A 26 -5.85 -5.98 -3.92
CA ALA A 26 -7.06 -6.19 -4.72
C ALA A 26 -8.18 -5.19 -4.39
N ASP A 27 -8.20 -4.66 -3.17
CA ASP A 27 -9.22 -3.73 -2.70
C ASP A 27 -8.84 -2.26 -2.95
N CYS A 28 -7.59 -1.97 -3.34
CA CYS A 28 -7.14 -0.62 -3.65
C CYS A 28 -7.90 -0.07 -4.87
N PRO A 29 -8.28 1.23 -4.85
CA PRO A 29 -8.93 1.85 -5.99
C PRO A 29 -8.03 1.85 -7.23
N GLN A 30 -8.61 1.80 -8.42
CA GLN A 30 -7.85 1.90 -9.65
C GLN A 30 -7.45 3.35 -9.94
N LEU A 31 -6.27 3.55 -10.50
CA LEU A 31 -5.76 4.87 -10.83
C LEU A 31 -6.71 5.59 -11.80
N ARG A 32 -7.21 6.76 -11.39
CA ARG A 32 -8.20 7.58 -12.11
C ARG A 32 -9.61 6.97 -12.22
N ASP A 33 -9.91 5.92 -11.47
CA ASP A 33 -11.29 5.46 -11.27
C ASP A 33 -11.87 6.10 -10.01
N TYR A 34 -12.63 7.17 -10.21
CA TYR A 34 -13.28 7.91 -9.13
C TYR A 34 -14.68 7.39 -8.78
N ASN A 35 -15.09 6.25 -9.35
CA ASN A 35 -16.42 5.67 -9.07
C ASN A 35 -16.44 4.78 -7.83
N ASP A 36 -15.30 4.59 -7.17
CA ASP A 36 -15.20 3.85 -5.92
C ASP A 36 -15.73 4.69 -4.75
N ASP A 37 -17.01 4.53 -4.43
CA ASP A 37 -17.74 5.26 -3.39
C ASP A 37 -17.23 5.01 -1.96
N ARG A 38 -16.34 4.02 -1.77
CA ARG A 38 -15.62 3.81 -0.51
C ARG A 38 -14.62 4.95 -0.26
N TYR A 39 -14.01 5.47 -1.32
CA TYR A 39 -12.87 6.40 -1.27
C TYR A 39 -13.16 7.77 -1.88
N PHE A 40 -14.11 7.88 -2.82
CA PHE A 40 -14.36 9.10 -3.58
C PHE A 40 -15.83 9.54 -3.55
N THR A 41 -16.04 10.86 -3.51
CA THR A 41 -17.36 11.46 -3.71
C THR A 41 -17.78 11.28 -5.17
N SER A 42 -19.06 11.49 -5.48
CA SER A 42 -19.54 11.59 -6.86
C SER A 42 -18.89 12.72 -7.67
N SER A 43 -18.24 13.68 -7.00
CA SER A 43 -17.45 14.77 -7.62
C SER A 43 -15.95 14.44 -7.75
N GLY A 44 -15.52 13.22 -7.38
CA GLY A 44 -14.13 12.77 -7.45
C GLY A 44 -13.22 13.29 -6.34
N SER A 45 -13.78 13.89 -5.28
CA SER A 45 -13.02 14.32 -4.09
C SER A 45 -12.83 13.16 -3.12
N TYR A 46 -11.74 13.16 -2.34
CA TYR A 46 -11.50 12.12 -1.35
C TYR A 46 -12.57 12.17 -0.23
N LEU A 47 -13.21 11.03 0.05
CA LEU A 47 -14.14 10.86 1.17
C LEU A 47 -13.43 10.55 2.49
N ARG A 48 -12.27 9.89 2.42
CA ARG A 48 -11.48 9.45 3.57
C ARG A 48 -10.02 9.21 3.18
N HIS A 49 -9.18 8.94 4.17
CA HIS A 49 -7.79 8.52 3.99
C HIS A 49 -7.67 7.00 3.94
N TRP A 50 -6.72 6.49 3.17
CA TRP A 50 -6.35 5.06 3.16
C TRP A 50 -4.84 4.88 2.93
N CYS A 51 -4.33 3.72 3.34
CA CYS A 51 -2.93 3.37 3.27
C CYS A 51 -2.76 1.88 2.97
N PHE A 52 -2.14 1.54 1.84
CA PHE A 52 -1.76 0.16 1.58
C PHE A 52 -0.54 -0.21 2.43
N LEU A 53 -0.56 -1.40 3.03
CA LEU A 53 0.54 -1.96 3.81
C LEU A 53 1.00 -3.29 3.21
N GLY A 54 2.32 -3.51 3.16
CA GLY A 54 2.87 -4.81 2.78
C GLY A 54 4.31 -5.01 3.19
N GLU A 55 4.74 -6.26 3.21
CA GLU A 55 6.12 -6.67 3.50
C GLU A 55 6.93 -6.70 2.20
N ILE A 56 8.09 -6.05 2.18
CA ILE A 56 9.00 -6.09 1.04
C ILE A 56 9.59 -7.50 0.92
N THR A 57 9.35 -8.17 -0.21
CA THR A 57 9.90 -9.50 -0.52
C THR A 57 11.03 -9.44 -1.55
N GLY A 58 11.08 -8.36 -2.34
CA GLY A 58 12.11 -8.14 -3.37
C GLY A 58 12.34 -6.66 -3.65
N ILE A 59 13.53 -6.33 -4.13
CA ILE A 59 13.92 -4.96 -4.49
C ILE A 59 14.66 -4.99 -5.83
N ALA A 60 14.20 -4.17 -6.78
CA ALA A 60 14.85 -3.94 -8.06
C ALA A 60 15.07 -2.43 -8.29
N THR A 61 16.23 -2.05 -8.84
CA THR A 61 16.63 -0.64 -9.02
C THR A 61 17.16 -0.33 -10.42
N PHE A 62 16.79 -1.12 -11.44
CA PHE A 62 17.40 -0.99 -12.77
C PHE A 62 17.11 0.36 -13.47
N SER A 63 15.83 0.75 -13.55
CA SER A 63 15.40 2.04 -14.11
C SER A 63 14.71 2.95 -13.10
N ARG A 64 14.22 2.36 -12.01
CA ARG A 64 13.54 2.98 -10.87
C ARG A 64 13.53 1.97 -9.73
N LEU A 65 13.27 2.44 -8.52
CA LEU A 65 12.96 1.59 -7.38
C LEU A 65 11.61 0.91 -7.61
N VAL A 66 11.65 -0.42 -7.63
CA VAL A 66 10.48 -1.29 -7.60
C VAL A 66 10.65 -2.22 -6.41
N LEU A 67 9.60 -2.29 -5.59
CA LEU A 67 9.49 -3.23 -4.48
C LEU A 67 8.49 -4.31 -4.88
N ASP A 68 8.93 -5.57 -4.83
CA ASP A 68 7.99 -6.69 -4.79
C ASP A 68 7.52 -6.83 -3.33
N VAL A 69 6.21 -6.99 -3.15
CA VAL A 69 5.54 -6.84 -1.86
C VAL A 69 4.54 -7.97 -1.65
N LYS A 70 4.53 -8.52 -0.43
CA LYS A 70 3.47 -9.38 0.07
C LYS A 70 2.47 -8.54 0.86
N ASP A 71 1.22 -8.50 0.41
CA ASP A 71 0.18 -7.74 1.10
C ASP A 71 -0.35 -8.47 2.35
N THR A 72 -1.26 -7.81 3.06
CA THR A 72 -1.90 -8.33 4.27
C THR A 72 -2.89 -9.48 4.05
N ALA A 73 -3.13 -9.87 2.80
CA ALA A 73 -3.85 -11.10 2.40
C ALA A 73 -2.89 -12.19 1.90
N SER A 74 -1.58 -12.02 2.11
CA SER A 74 -0.51 -12.93 1.67
C SER A 74 -0.38 -13.03 0.14
N ARG A 75 -0.81 -12.02 -0.60
CA ARG A 75 -0.63 -11.93 -2.05
C ARG A 75 0.79 -11.44 -2.37
N GLU A 76 1.56 -12.24 -3.10
CA GLU A 76 3.01 -12.00 -3.35
C GLU A 76 3.36 -11.37 -4.71
N ASP A 77 2.40 -11.22 -5.63
CA ASP A 77 2.60 -10.62 -6.95
C ASP A 77 2.35 -9.10 -6.98
N THR A 78 2.35 -8.44 -5.81
CA THR A 78 2.13 -6.99 -5.72
C THR A 78 3.42 -6.23 -5.95
N ARG A 79 3.40 -5.24 -6.85
CA ARG A 79 4.55 -4.35 -7.11
C ARG A 79 4.25 -2.93 -6.67
N VAL A 80 5.20 -2.28 -6.00
CA VAL A 80 5.19 -0.83 -5.72
C VAL A 80 6.33 -0.20 -6.51
N ALA A 81 6.00 0.68 -7.46
CA ALA A 81 6.98 1.29 -8.35
C ALA A 81 7.02 2.82 -8.19
N CYS A 82 8.22 3.36 -8.01
CA CYS A 82 8.46 4.80 -7.91
C CYS A 82 8.55 5.46 -9.30
N TYR A 83 7.77 6.51 -9.51
CA TYR A 83 7.69 7.32 -10.72
C TYR A 83 7.99 8.80 -10.46
N ASP A 84 8.51 9.12 -9.27
CA ASP A 84 9.04 10.45 -8.96
C ASP A 84 10.21 10.82 -9.90
N ASN A 85 10.68 12.06 -9.79
CA ASN A 85 11.72 12.60 -10.67
C ASN A 85 13.06 11.85 -10.59
N ASP A 86 13.34 11.13 -9.50
CA ASP A 86 14.58 10.38 -9.33
C ASP A 86 14.38 8.85 -9.35
N GLY A 87 13.19 8.40 -9.74
CA GLY A 87 12.81 6.99 -9.76
C GLY A 87 12.87 6.34 -8.38
N GLY A 88 12.71 7.09 -7.29
CA GLY A 88 12.82 6.60 -5.91
C GLY A 88 14.25 6.35 -5.44
N MET A 89 15.27 6.75 -6.20
CA MET A 89 16.68 6.51 -5.86
C MET A 89 17.12 7.30 -4.62
N SER A 90 16.40 8.36 -4.25
CA SER A 90 16.58 9.06 -2.98
C SER A 90 16.38 8.14 -1.78
N PHE A 91 15.46 7.17 -1.84
CA PHE A 91 15.25 6.19 -0.77
C PHE A 91 16.45 5.26 -0.59
N MET A 92 17.10 4.87 -1.69
CA MET A 92 18.29 4.00 -1.67
C MET A 92 19.54 4.69 -1.14
N ARG A 93 19.57 6.03 -1.15
CA ARG A 93 20.70 6.84 -0.68
C ARG A 93 20.59 7.25 0.81
N ARG A 94 19.51 6.86 1.50
CA ARG A 94 19.32 7.15 2.93
C ARG A 94 20.27 6.33 3.79
N ALA A 95 20.53 6.79 5.02
CA ALA A 95 21.35 6.07 5.99
C ALA A 95 20.85 4.64 6.28
N ARG A 96 19.53 4.44 6.19
CA ARG A 96 18.87 3.12 6.23
C ARG A 96 17.98 2.98 4.99
N PRO A 97 18.48 2.41 3.88
CA PRO A 97 17.65 2.13 2.72
C PRO A 97 16.61 1.03 3.02
N PRO A 98 15.53 0.93 2.24
CA PRO A 98 14.60 -0.19 2.33
C PRO A 98 15.30 -1.53 2.11
N LYS A 99 14.86 -2.57 2.80
CA LYS A 99 15.34 -3.95 2.62
C LYS A 99 14.21 -4.96 2.70
N VAL A 100 14.46 -6.17 2.21
CA VAL A 100 13.55 -7.31 2.37
C VAL A 100 13.20 -7.51 3.85
N GLY A 101 11.93 -7.76 4.13
CA GLY A 101 11.34 -7.89 5.46
C GLY A 101 10.92 -6.57 6.12
N ASP A 102 11.26 -5.40 5.54
CA ASP A 102 10.68 -4.13 5.99
C ASP A 102 9.22 -4.01 5.53
N THR A 103 8.43 -3.23 6.27
CA THR A 103 7.08 -2.84 5.84
C THR A 103 7.14 -1.59 4.96
N VAL A 104 6.47 -1.63 3.82
CA VAL A 104 6.14 -0.44 3.02
C VAL A 104 4.72 0.02 3.34
N ALA A 105 4.55 1.34 3.45
CA ALA A 105 3.25 1.99 3.62
C ALA A 105 3.06 3.01 2.50
N VAL A 106 1.99 2.86 1.72
CA VAL A 106 1.68 3.75 0.59
C VAL A 106 0.36 4.46 0.85
N LEU A 107 0.44 5.76 1.17
CA LEU A 107 -0.73 6.61 1.34
C LEU A 107 -1.45 6.82 0.01
N TYR A 108 -2.78 6.72 0.04
CA TYR A 108 -3.65 6.87 -1.13
C TYR A 108 -3.30 5.95 -2.30
N ALA A 109 -2.86 4.73 -1.98
CA ALA A 109 -2.47 3.74 -2.96
C ALA A 109 -3.56 3.51 -4.01
N GLN A 110 -3.17 3.58 -5.29
CA GLN A 110 -4.03 3.28 -6.43
C GLN A 110 -3.33 2.28 -7.34
N THR A 111 -4.08 1.28 -7.82
CA THR A 111 -3.56 0.26 -8.73
C THR A 111 -3.48 0.78 -10.16
N LYS A 112 -2.49 0.29 -10.93
CA LYS A 112 -2.24 0.70 -12.30
C LYS A 112 -1.66 -0.48 -13.10
N ALA A 113 -2.16 -0.69 -14.31
CA ALA A 113 -1.49 -1.51 -15.30
C ALA A 113 -0.24 -0.80 -15.85
N PHE A 114 0.89 -1.47 -15.80
CA PHE A 114 2.17 -1.03 -16.35
C PHE A 114 2.35 -1.47 -17.81
N LEU A 115 3.32 -0.88 -18.50
CA LEU A 115 3.59 -1.15 -19.92
C LEU A 115 4.08 -2.58 -20.17
N ASP A 116 4.64 -3.24 -19.16
CA ASP A 116 5.08 -4.64 -19.23
C ASP A 116 3.93 -5.65 -19.01
N GLY A 117 2.70 -5.16 -18.88
CA GLY A 117 1.50 -5.96 -18.62
C GLY A 117 1.29 -6.34 -17.16
N SER A 118 2.23 -6.02 -16.26
CA SER A 118 2.02 -6.23 -14.82
C SER A 118 1.09 -5.16 -14.24
N ILE A 119 0.43 -5.48 -13.12
CA ILE A 119 -0.40 -4.53 -12.37
C ILE A 119 0.31 -4.27 -11.05
N GLY A 120 0.39 -3.01 -10.63
CA GLY A 120 0.96 -2.64 -9.33
C GLY A 120 0.50 -1.27 -8.86
N ILE A 121 1.12 -0.79 -7.80
CA ILE A 121 0.88 0.53 -7.21
C ILE A 121 1.94 1.48 -7.76
N ARG A 122 1.49 2.63 -8.28
CA ARG A 122 2.39 3.71 -8.72
C ARG A 122 2.51 4.76 -7.62
N VAL A 123 3.73 5.06 -7.22
CA VAL A 123 4.06 6.15 -6.31
C VAL A 123 4.69 7.28 -7.12
N GLU A 124 4.17 8.50 -6.99
CA GLU A 124 4.64 9.71 -7.69
C GLU A 124 5.54 10.58 -6.80
#